data_AF-A0A1B6EN73-F1
#
_entry.id   AF-A0A1B6EN73-F1
#
_cell.length_a   1.000
_cell.length_b   1.000
_cell.length_c   1.000
_cell.angle_alpha   90.00
_cell.angle_beta   90.00
_cell.angle_gamma   90.00
#
_symmetry.space_group_name_H-M   'P 1'
#
loop_
_entity.id
_entity.type
_entity.pdbx_description
1 polymer ?
#
loop_
_entity_poly.entity_id
_entity_poly.type
_entity_poly.pdbx_seq_one_letter_code
_entity_poly.pdbx_strand_id
1 'polypeptide(L)'
;ENNDPETQLNKHLADHGVTCPNCANRYSLSKGGCMHLTCPQCQHEFCVGCAKPFSMGAKCTVSDYCAKLGLHAHHPRNCLFYLRDKEPQLLEKLLEDNNIEYEKEAAKENFRCSVQLQRETPEGLLDSTCGLAVEKAGLCRKHYVEHLCRIIRHNHLETLWLLTADDLETVVRRHGLRLPSNPYGTPLLHYYNALMEVVQEQIPLD
;
A
#
# COMPACT_ATOMS: atom_id res chain seq x y z
N GLU A 1 13.52 -18.90 31.57
CA GLU A 1 12.45 -19.65 30.89
C GLU A 1 11.71 -18.68 29.99
N ASN A 2 11.85 -18.76 28.66
CA ASN A 2 11.19 -17.83 27.71
C ASN A 2 11.03 -18.48 26.32
N ASN A 3 10.66 -19.76 26.30
CA ASN A 3 10.55 -20.58 25.09
C ASN A 3 9.13 -21.10 24.85
N ASP A 4 8.13 -20.30 25.26
CA ASP A 4 6.71 -20.62 25.02
C ASP A 4 6.38 -20.36 23.53
N PRO A 5 5.94 -21.39 22.77
CA PRO A 5 5.63 -21.28 21.35
C PRO A 5 4.56 -20.24 21.04
N GLU A 6 3.58 -20.07 21.94
CA GLU A 6 2.48 -19.13 21.78
C GLU A 6 2.96 -17.69 21.92
N THR A 7 3.83 -17.43 22.90
CA THR A 7 4.51 -16.14 23.07
C THR A 7 5.41 -15.79 21.87
N GLN A 8 6.11 -16.77 21.29
CA GLN A 8 6.95 -16.56 20.11
C GLN A 8 6.13 -16.27 18.84
N LEU A 9 5.04 -17.01 18.63
CA LEU A 9 4.12 -16.78 17.52
C LEU A 9 3.44 -15.41 17.61
N ASN A 10 3.02 -14.99 18.81
CA ASN A 10 2.40 -13.69 19.03
C ASN A 10 3.35 -12.52 18.71
N LYS A 11 4.64 -12.64 19.08
CA LYS A 11 5.67 -11.66 18.70
C LYS A 11 5.89 -11.64 17.19
N HIS A 12 6.04 -12.81 16.55
CA HIS A 12 6.21 -12.91 15.11
C HIS A 12 5.01 -12.33 14.33
N LEU A 13 3.78 -12.55 14.81
CA LEU A 13 2.56 -11.97 14.25
C LEU A 13 2.39 -10.47 14.56
N ALA A 14 3.00 -9.96 15.63
CA ALA A 14 3.05 -8.53 15.89
C ALA A 14 3.95 -7.83 14.87
N ASP A 15 5.10 -8.44 14.57
CA ASP A 15 6.11 -7.85 13.70
C ASP A 15 5.80 -8.07 12.20
N HIS A 16 5.18 -9.20 11.85
CA HIS A 16 5.02 -9.65 10.45
C HIS A 16 3.61 -10.16 10.09
N GLY A 17 2.65 -10.04 11.00
CA GLY A 17 1.30 -10.55 10.78
C GLY A 17 0.44 -9.67 9.87
N VAL A 18 -0.36 -10.32 9.03
CA VAL A 18 -1.48 -9.72 8.29
C VAL A 18 -2.78 -10.14 8.95
N THR A 19 -3.71 -9.21 9.11
CA THR A 19 -5.06 -9.48 9.61
C THR A 19 -6.03 -9.48 8.45
N CYS A 20 -6.78 -10.57 8.25
CA CYS A 20 -7.82 -10.60 7.24
C CYS A 20 -8.97 -9.64 7.63
N PRO A 21 -9.39 -8.70 6.76
CA PRO A 21 -10.49 -7.79 7.06
C PRO A 21 -11.86 -8.47 7.12
N ASN A 22 -11.98 -9.69 6.58
CA ASN A 22 -13.25 -10.43 6.54
C ASN A 22 -13.46 -11.35 7.76
N CYS A 23 -12.47 -12.19 8.09
CA CYS A 23 -12.61 -13.15 9.20
C CYS A 23 -11.78 -12.82 10.45
N ALA A 24 -11.08 -11.68 10.46
CA ALA A 24 -10.16 -11.24 11.53
C ALA A 24 -9.01 -12.21 11.85
N ASN A 25 -8.84 -13.30 11.09
CA ASN A 25 -7.74 -14.22 11.29
C ASN A 25 -6.40 -13.52 11.05
N ARG A 26 -5.47 -13.72 11.98
CA ARG A 26 -4.10 -13.22 11.90
C ARG A 26 -3.18 -14.35 11.50
N TYR A 27 -2.41 -14.13 10.45
CA TYR A 27 -1.44 -15.09 9.96
C TYR A 27 -0.19 -14.36 9.50
N SER A 28 0.95 -15.03 9.59
CA SER A 28 2.17 -14.50 9.02
C SER A 28 2.07 -14.64 7.51
N LEU A 29 2.29 -13.55 6.80
CA LEU A 29 2.49 -13.61 5.36
C LEU A 29 3.81 -12.95 5.04
N SER A 30 4.75 -13.77 4.62
CA SER A 30 6.06 -13.30 4.20
C SER A 30 5.86 -12.47 2.92
N LYS A 31 6.39 -11.24 2.90
CA LYS A 31 6.00 -10.21 1.92
C LYS A 31 6.52 -10.52 0.50
N GLY A 32 5.74 -11.24 -0.31
CA GLY A 32 5.94 -11.23 -1.76
C GLY A 32 5.57 -9.84 -2.30
N GLY A 33 6.26 -9.32 -3.31
CA GLY A 33 6.03 -7.95 -3.81
C GLY A 33 4.65 -7.64 -4.40
N CYS A 34 3.68 -8.52 -4.23
CA CYS A 34 2.29 -8.38 -4.65
C CYS A 34 1.47 -7.71 -3.54
N MET A 35 0.59 -6.79 -3.92
CA MET A 35 -0.34 -6.14 -2.98
C MET A 35 -1.62 -6.95 -2.76
N HIS A 36 -1.89 -7.93 -3.62
CA HIS A 36 -3.08 -8.78 -3.57
C HIS A 36 -2.80 -10.01 -2.72
N LEU A 37 -3.59 -10.20 -1.66
CA LEU A 37 -3.51 -11.35 -0.76
C LEU A 37 -4.83 -12.10 -0.72
N THR A 38 -4.75 -13.42 -0.69
CA THR A 38 -5.88 -14.32 -0.45
C THR A 38 -5.80 -14.86 0.97
N CYS A 39 -6.86 -14.69 1.76
CA CYS A 39 -6.91 -15.24 3.11
C CYS A 39 -6.95 -16.77 3.08
N PRO A 40 -6.00 -17.48 3.73
CA PRO A 40 -5.99 -18.94 3.70
C PRO A 40 -7.22 -19.57 4.37
N GLN A 41 -7.84 -18.87 5.34
CA GLN A 41 -8.98 -19.40 6.09
C GLN A 41 -10.33 -19.19 5.40
N CYS A 42 -10.58 -18.00 4.82
CA CYS A 42 -11.88 -17.66 4.25
C CYS A 42 -11.86 -17.34 2.74
N GLN A 43 -10.69 -17.48 2.09
CA GLN A 43 -10.48 -17.18 0.67
C GLN A 43 -10.81 -15.75 0.26
N HIS A 44 -10.98 -14.83 1.22
CA HIS A 44 -11.19 -13.42 0.93
C HIS A 44 -9.92 -12.80 0.31
N GLU A 45 -10.08 -12.16 -0.84
CA GLU A 45 -9.02 -11.49 -1.59
C GLU A 45 -9.01 -9.99 -1.27
N PHE A 46 -7.89 -9.45 -0.79
CA PHE A 46 -7.79 -8.07 -0.32
C PHE A 46 -6.40 -7.46 -0.53
N CYS A 47 -6.34 -6.13 -0.46
CA CYS A 47 -5.09 -5.39 -0.54
C CYS A 47 -4.33 -5.39 0.78
N VAL A 48 -3.05 -5.77 0.79
CA VAL A 48 -2.19 -5.71 1.99
C VAL A 48 -2.01 -4.28 2.52
N GLY A 49 -2.08 -3.27 1.65
CA GLY A 49 -1.82 -1.87 2.01
C GLY A 49 -3.03 -1.13 2.56
N CYS A 50 -4.26 -1.46 2.14
CA CYS A 50 -5.47 -0.74 2.57
C CYS A 50 -6.64 -1.64 2.99
N ALA A 51 -6.46 -2.97 2.98
CA ALA A 51 -7.49 -3.96 3.30
C ALA A 51 -8.76 -3.92 2.43
N LYS A 52 -8.77 -3.14 1.35
CA LYS A 52 -9.89 -3.11 0.40
C LYS A 52 -9.97 -4.42 -0.38
N PRO A 53 -11.19 -4.92 -0.63
CA PRO A 53 -11.39 -6.20 -1.31
C PRO A 53 -10.98 -6.09 -2.78
N PHE A 54 -10.44 -7.19 -3.31
CA PHE A 54 -10.34 -7.39 -4.73
C PHE A 54 -11.65 -7.96 -5.28
N SER A 55 -12.00 -7.55 -6.49
CA SER A 55 -13.16 -8.06 -7.21
C SER A 55 -12.87 -8.12 -8.70
N MET A 56 -13.56 -9.02 -9.40
CA MET A 56 -13.54 -9.04 -10.86
C MET A 56 -14.27 -7.81 -11.39
N GLY A 57 -13.68 -7.13 -12.39
CA GLY A 57 -14.26 -5.96 -13.04
C GLY A 57 -15.74 -6.09 -13.37
N ALA A 58 -16.13 -7.20 -14.01
CA ALA A 58 -17.51 -7.50 -14.38
C ALA A 58 -18.49 -7.63 -13.20
N LYS A 59 -17.99 -7.81 -11.97
CA LYS A 59 -18.79 -7.91 -10.73
C LYS A 59 -18.65 -6.67 -9.84
N CYS A 60 -17.83 -5.71 -10.23
CA CYS A 60 -17.62 -4.50 -9.44
C CYS A 60 -18.78 -3.52 -9.66
N THR A 61 -19.37 -3.05 -8.56
CA THR A 61 -20.53 -2.17 -8.56
C THR A 61 -20.19 -0.69 -8.36
N VAL A 62 -18.90 -0.35 -8.25
CA VAL A 62 -18.46 1.03 -7.98
C VAL A 62 -18.61 1.93 -9.20
N SER A 63 -18.31 1.42 -10.40
CA SER A 63 -18.34 2.20 -11.64
C SER A 63 -18.38 1.29 -12.86
N ASP A 64 -19.12 1.70 -13.90
CA ASP A 64 -19.15 1.02 -15.20
C ASP A 64 -17.76 0.91 -15.85
N TYR A 65 -16.84 1.82 -15.49
CA TYR A 65 -15.44 1.74 -15.92
C TYR A 65 -14.78 0.42 -15.48
N CYS A 66 -15.18 -0.11 -14.32
CA CYS A 66 -14.59 -1.31 -13.72
C CYS A 66 -14.85 -2.55 -14.55
N ALA A 67 -15.94 -2.61 -15.32
CA ALA A 67 -16.25 -3.74 -16.19
C ALA A 67 -15.15 -4.03 -17.25
N LYS A 68 -14.34 -3.02 -17.58
CA LYS A 68 -13.19 -3.13 -18.49
C LYS A 68 -11.90 -3.59 -17.81
N LEU A 69 -11.91 -3.67 -16.48
CA LEU A 69 -10.76 -4.09 -15.67
C LEU A 69 -10.83 -5.59 -15.41
N GLY A 70 -9.66 -6.20 -15.16
CA GLY A 70 -9.57 -7.57 -14.64
C GLY A 70 -9.86 -7.62 -13.14
N LEU A 71 -9.13 -8.49 -12.44
CA LEU A 71 -9.09 -8.48 -10.98
C LEU A 71 -8.49 -7.15 -10.49
N HIS A 72 -9.23 -6.40 -9.69
CA HIS A 72 -8.79 -5.09 -9.19
C HIS A 72 -9.42 -4.77 -7.83
N ALA A 73 -8.87 -3.75 -7.17
CA ALA A 73 -9.40 -3.16 -5.95
C ALA A 73 -9.49 -1.63 -6.08
N HIS A 74 -10.38 -1.04 -5.29
CA HIS A 74 -10.50 0.41 -5.15
C HIS A 74 -9.65 0.87 -3.97
N HIS A 75 -8.47 1.41 -4.28
CA HIS A 75 -7.52 1.86 -3.28
C HIS A 75 -7.76 3.33 -2.94
N PRO A 76 -7.74 3.72 -1.65
CA PRO A 76 -7.65 5.13 -1.28
C PRO A 76 -6.30 5.70 -1.71
N ARG A 77 -6.23 7.02 -1.92
CA ARG A 77 -5.04 7.72 -2.44
C ARG A 77 -3.78 7.63 -1.55
N ASN A 78 -3.95 7.33 -0.27
CA ASN A 78 -2.84 7.08 0.67
C ASN A 78 -2.47 5.59 0.79
N CYS A 79 -2.99 4.73 -0.07
CA CYS A 79 -2.60 3.32 -0.13
C CYS A 79 -1.22 3.15 -0.76
N LEU A 80 -0.50 2.11 -0.33
CA LEU A 80 0.73 1.62 -0.97
C LEU A 80 0.62 1.51 -2.51
N PHE A 81 -0.55 1.23 -3.05
CA PHE A 81 -0.81 1.20 -4.49
C PHE A 81 -0.33 2.48 -5.21
N TYR A 82 -0.57 3.66 -4.63
CA TYR A 82 -0.14 4.94 -5.21
C TYR A 82 1.22 5.41 -4.70
N LEU A 83 1.61 4.97 -3.50
CA LEU A 83 2.76 5.52 -2.79
C LEU A 83 4.07 4.71 -2.96
N ARG A 84 3.98 3.43 -3.36
CA ARG A 84 5.14 2.51 -3.42
C ARG A 84 6.30 2.99 -4.28
N ASP A 85 6.01 3.80 -5.29
CA ASP A 85 6.97 4.29 -6.28
C ASP A 85 7.44 5.73 -5.98
N LYS A 86 6.93 6.36 -4.91
CA LYS A 86 7.36 7.70 -4.49
C LYS A 86 8.73 7.63 -3.80
N GLU A 87 9.47 8.73 -3.84
CA GLU A 87 10.75 8.82 -3.13
C GLU A 87 10.52 8.80 -1.61
N PRO A 88 11.30 8.02 -0.84
CA PRO A 88 11.14 7.93 0.61
C PRO A 88 11.13 9.29 1.29
N GLN A 89 11.97 10.22 0.84
CA GLN A 89 12.10 11.57 1.42
C GLN A 89 10.80 12.38 1.31
N LEU A 90 9.97 12.15 0.29
CA LEU A 90 8.67 12.81 0.17
C LEU A 90 7.67 12.29 1.21
N LEU A 91 7.71 10.98 1.49
CA LEU A 91 6.87 10.34 2.49
C LEU A 91 7.33 10.71 3.91
N GLU A 92 8.64 10.75 4.14
CA GLU A 92 9.25 11.27 5.37
C GLU A 92 8.81 12.70 5.66
N LYS A 93 8.96 13.59 4.65
CA LYS A 93 8.53 14.98 4.78
C LYS A 93 7.05 15.09 5.12
N LEU A 94 6.19 14.28 4.48
CA LEU A 94 4.76 14.25 4.82
C LEU A 94 4.53 13.90 6.30
N LEU A 95 5.26 12.93 6.85
CA LEU A 95 5.17 12.58 8.27
C LEU A 95 5.70 13.70 9.17
N GLU A 96 6.83 14.31 8.82
CA GLU A 96 7.45 15.42 9.55
C GLU A 96 6.54 16.67 9.58
N ASP A 97 6.00 17.06 8.43
CA ASP A 97 5.08 18.20 8.30
C ASP A 97 3.80 18.02 9.14
N ASN A 98 3.43 16.77 9.48
CA ASN A 98 2.30 16.41 10.33
C ASN A 98 2.69 16.03 11.76
N ASN A 99 3.96 16.20 12.15
CA ASN A 99 4.50 15.86 13.48
C ASN A 99 4.28 14.39 13.88
N ILE A 100 4.39 13.47 12.91
CA ILE A 100 4.28 12.03 13.17
C ILE A 100 5.66 11.43 13.37
N GLU A 101 5.84 10.73 14.49
CA GLU A 101 7.07 9.99 14.78
C GLU A 101 7.20 8.73 13.92
N TYR A 102 8.40 8.47 13.42
CA TYR A 102 8.76 7.27 12.67
C TYR A 102 10.25 6.95 12.84
N GLU A 103 10.63 5.70 12.58
CA GLU A 103 12.01 5.25 12.72
C GLU A 103 12.88 5.75 11.56
N LYS A 104 13.94 6.51 11.90
CA LYS A 104 14.86 7.12 10.93
C LYS A 104 16.23 6.43 10.87
N GLU A 105 16.65 5.82 11.97
CA GLU A 105 18.01 5.32 12.14
C GLU A 105 18.21 3.97 11.43
N ALA A 106 19.29 3.85 10.65
CA ALA A 106 19.67 2.54 10.12
C ALA A 106 20.20 1.66 11.25
N ALA A 107 19.71 0.42 11.36
CA ALA A 107 20.24 -0.55 12.31
C ALA A 107 21.76 -0.72 12.10
N LYS A 108 22.56 -0.33 13.10
CA LYS A 108 24.03 -0.20 12.98
C LYS A 108 24.76 -1.54 12.78
N GLU A 109 24.10 -2.65 13.05
CA GLU A 109 24.74 -3.97 13.10
C GLU A 109 24.51 -4.82 11.84
N ASN A 110 23.47 -4.53 11.04
CA ASN A 110 23.10 -5.34 9.87
C ASN A 110 22.80 -4.47 8.63
N PHE A 111 23.67 -4.55 7.63
CA PHE A 111 23.52 -3.83 6.34
C PHE A 111 22.55 -4.51 5.37
N ARG A 112 21.89 -5.60 5.77
CA ARG A 112 20.96 -6.36 4.92
C ARG A 112 19.58 -6.45 5.57
N CYS A 113 18.56 -6.18 4.76
CA CYS A 113 17.16 -6.18 5.15
C CYS A 113 16.71 -7.58 5.59
N SER A 114 16.22 -7.69 6.82
CA SER A 114 15.83 -8.97 7.46
C SER A 114 14.36 -9.35 7.26
N VAL A 115 13.58 -8.54 6.54
CA VAL A 115 12.15 -8.83 6.25
C VAL A 115 12.00 -10.20 5.61
N GLN A 116 11.12 -11.03 6.19
CA GLN A 116 10.79 -12.36 5.69
C GLN A 116 9.91 -12.25 4.43
N LEU A 117 10.28 -12.99 3.38
CA LEU A 117 9.61 -13.08 2.08
C LEU A 117 9.32 -14.55 1.76
N GLN A 118 8.16 -14.83 1.19
CA GLN A 118 7.80 -16.16 0.72
C GLN A 118 7.85 -16.12 -0.79
N ARG A 119 8.64 -17.03 -1.35
CA ARG A 119 8.81 -17.18 -2.80
C ARG A 119 8.10 -18.44 -3.23
N GLU A 120 7.35 -18.34 -4.32
CA GLU A 120 6.83 -19.50 -5.02
C GLU A 120 7.99 -20.15 -5.79
N THR A 121 8.26 -21.43 -5.52
CA THR A 121 9.17 -22.28 -6.27
C THR A 121 8.39 -23.47 -6.85
N PRO A 122 8.93 -24.20 -7.85
CA PRO A 122 8.27 -25.40 -8.38
C PRO A 122 7.96 -26.46 -7.32
N GLU A 123 8.73 -26.49 -6.23
CA GLU A 123 8.60 -27.41 -5.09
C GLU A 123 7.63 -26.91 -4.00
N GLY A 124 7.11 -25.69 -4.12
CA GLY A 124 6.16 -25.10 -3.17
C GLY A 124 6.54 -23.70 -2.70
N LEU A 125 6.16 -23.35 -1.48
CA LEU A 125 6.44 -22.03 -0.89
C LEU A 125 7.71 -22.11 -0.04
N LEU A 126 8.69 -21.26 -0.34
CA LEU A 126 9.96 -21.18 0.37
C LEU A 126 10.10 -19.85 1.08
N ASP A 127 10.29 -19.90 2.40
CA ASP A 127 10.60 -18.71 3.21
C ASP A 127 12.06 -18.30 3.04
N SER A 128 12.27 -17.02 2.79
CA SER A 128 13.56 -16.40 2.54
C SER A 128 13.62 -15.03 3.20
N THR A 129 14.80 -14.47 3.38
CA THR A 129 14.93 -13.07 3.80
C THR A 129 15.12 -12.18 2.57
N CYS A 130 14.73 -10.90 2.69
CA CYS A 130 14.90 -9.93 1.62
C CYS A 130 16.36 -9.78 1.19
N GLY A 131 17.27 -9.56 2.15
CA GLY A 131 18.71 -9.52 1.92
C GLY A 131 19.22 -8.31 1.14
N LEU A 132 18.34 -7.41 0.66
CA LEU A 132 18.72 -6.17 -0.01
C LEU A 132 19.40 -5.20 0.96
N ALA A 133 20.22 -4.29 0.43
CA ALA A 133 20.92 -3.28 1.21
C ALA A 133 19.93 -2.43 2.03
N VAL A 134 20.24 -2.26 3.31
CA VAL A 134 19.50 -1.39 4.22
C VAL A 134 19.74 0.07 3.86
N GLU A 135 18.68 0.86 3.90
CA GLU A 135 18.74 2.32 3.70
C GLU A 135 18.44 3.04 5.03
N LYS A 136 17.28 2.79 5.64
CA LYS A 136 16.84 3.37 6.92
C LYS A 136 16.01 2.36 7.72
N ALA A 137 15.92 2.54 9.03
CA ALA A 137 15.13 1.68 9.93
C ALA A 137 15.45 0.17 9.83
N GLY A 138 16.67 -0.20 9.42
CA GLY A 138 17.01 -1.61 9.19
C GLY A 138 16.33 -2.24 7.96
N LEU A 139 15.69 -1.43 7.11
CA LEU A 139 14.91 -1.86 5.94
C LEU A 139 15.59 -1.43 4.64
N CYS A 140 15.42 -2.22 3.58
CA CYS A 140 15.74 -1.77 2.23
C CYS A 140 14.71 -0.74 1.74
N ARG A 141 15.05 0.04 0.70
CA ARG A 141 14.18 1.08 0.11
C ARG A 141 12.71 0.67 0.02
N LYS A 142 12.44 -0.49 -0.59
CA LYS A 142 11.07 -0.97 -0.81
C LYS A 142 10.32 -1.18 0.50
N HIS A 143 10.90 -1.93 1.43
CA HIS A 143 10.25 -2.20 2.71
C HIS A 143 10.17 -0.95 3.59
N TYR A 144 11.11 -0.02 3.44
CA TYR A 144 11.06 1.27 4.10
C TYR A 144 9.88 2.10 3.58
N VAL A 145 9.67 2.19 2.27
CA VAL A 145 8.48 2.85 1.69
C VAL A 145 7.19 2.18 2.17
N GLU A 146 7.12 0.84 2.19
CA GLU A 146 5.95 0.14 2.74
C GLU A 146 5.69 0.47 4.21
N HIS A 147 6.75 0.60 5.01
CA HIS A 147 6.66 1.00 6.41
C HIS A 147 6.10 2.42 6.54
N LEU A 148 6.66 3.40 5.81
CA LEU A 148 6.16 4.78 5.81
C LEU A 148 4.70 4.85 5.35
N CYS A 149 4.33 4.13 4.27
CA CYS A 149 2.95 4.08 3.78
C CYS A 149 1.97 3.53 4.83
N ARG A 150 2.40 2.55 5.63
CA ARG A 150 1.58 2.00 6.71
C ARG A 150 1.32 3.06 7.79
N ILE A 151 2.33 3.84 8.15
CA ILE A 151 2.20 4.95 9.12
C ILE A 151 1.28 6.04 8.57
N ILE A 152 1.49 6.47 7.32
CA ILE A 152 0.64 7.45 6.63
C ILE A 152 -0.83 7.02 6.65
N ARG A 153 -1.10 5.75 6.28
CA ARG A 153 -2.46 5.21 6.26
C ARG A 153 -3.08 5.11 7.65
N HIS A 154 -2.32 4.66 8.65
CA HIS A 154 -2.80 4.55 10.04
C HIS A 154 -3.19 5.91 10.63
N ASN A 155 -2.51 6.98 10.23
CA ASN A 155 -2.78 8.34 10.69
C ASN A 155 -3.71 9.12 9.74
N HIS A 156 -4.34 8.46 8.77
CA HIS A 156 -5.27 9.06 7.81
C HIS A 156 -4.72 10.32 7.12
N LEU A 157 -3.43 10.30 6.78
CA LEU A 157 -2.78 11.46 6.16
C LEU A 157 -3.16 11.63 4.69
N GLU A 158 -3.33 12.90 4.30
CA GLU A 158 -3.58 13.32 2.93
C GLU A 158 -2.30 13.22 2.09
N THR A 159 -2.42 12.61 0.91
CA THR A 159 -1.33 12.34 -0.03
C THR A 159 -1.62 12.88 -1.43
N LEU A 160 -2.71 13.63 -1.60
CA LEU A 160 -3.17 14.15 -2.88
C LEU A 160 -2.06 14.90 -3.65
N TRP A 161 -1.28 15.72 -2.96
CA TRP A 161 -0.18 16.50 -3.54
C TRP A 161 1.03 15.67 -3.97
N LEU A 162 1.11 14.40 -3.55
CA LEU A 162 2.13 13.44 -4.01
C LEU A 162 1.75 12.77 -5.33
N LEU A 163 0.49 12.88 -5.75
CA LEU A 163 -0.03 12.22 -6.94
C LEU A 163 0.32 12.99 -8.21
N THR A 164 0.64 12.26 -9.27
CA THR A 164 0.80 12.81 -10.63
C THR A 164 -0.56 13.03 -11.29
N ALA A 165 -0.58 13.69 -12.45
CA ALA A 165 -1.82 13.81 -13.24
C ALA A 165 -2.40 12.43 -13.61
N ASP A 166 -1.56 11.45 -13.97
CA ASP A 166 -1.99 10.09 -14.30
C ASP A 166 -2.56 9.34 -13.09
N ASP A 167 -1.96 9.52 -11.91
CA ASP A 167 -2.48 9.00 -10.64
C ASP A 167 -3.89 9.57 -10.37
N LEU A 168 -4.06 10.88 -10.53
CA LEU A 168 -5.34 11.56 -10.31
C LEU A 168 -6.40 11.14 -11.34
N GLU A 169 -6.05 11.02 -12.63
CA GLU A 169 -6.96 10.48 -13.63
C GLU A 169 -7.42 9.08 -13.27
N THR A 170 -6.51 8.23 -12.79
CA THR A 170 -6.81 6.88 -12.35
C THR A 170 -7.77 6.90 -11.16
N VAL A 171 -7.54 7.78 -10.18
CA VAL A 171 -8.44 7.98 -9.03
C VAL A 171 -9.83 8.39 -9.51
N VAL A 172 -9.95 9.41 -10.36
CA VAL A 172 -11.24 9.92 -10.88
C VAL A 172 -11.99 8.83 -11.67
N ARG A 173 -11.33 8.15 -12.61
CA ARG A 173 -11.94 7.10 -13.44
C ARG A 173 -12.41 5.90 -12.62
N ARG A 174 -11.60 5.46 -11.65
CA ARG A 174 -11.96 4.32 -10.78
C ARG A 174 -13.10 4.65 -9.82
N HIS A 175 -13.39 5.92 -9.55
CA HIS A 175 -14.60 6.34 -8.83
C HIS A 175 -15.80 6.59 -9.76
N GLY A 176 -15.68 6.32 -11.07
CA GLY A 176 -16.75 6.53 -12.04
C GLY A 176 -17.08 7.99 -12.32
N LEU A 177 -16.20 8.90 -11.89
CA LEU A 177 -16.35 10.32 -12.15
C LEU A 177 -15.84 10.66 -13.55
N ARG A 178 -16.40 11.71 -14.13
CA ARG A 178 -15.93 12.25 -15.40
C ARG A 178 -14.65 13.02 -15.17
N LEU A 179 -13.67 12.83 -16.06
CA LEU A 179 -12.48 13.66 -16.07
C LEU A 179 -12.85 15.12 -16.37
N PRO A 180 -12.13 16.09 -15.80
CA PRO A 180 -12.25 17.49 -16.18
C PRO A 180 -11.89 17.67 -17.66
N SER A 181 -12.43 18.75 -18.27
CA SER A 181 -12.16 19.04 -19.68
C SER A 181 -10.68 19.32 -19.90
N ASN A 182 -10.08 18.67 -20.91
CA ASN A 182 -8.69 18.88 -21.31
C ASN A 182 -8.57 19.17 -22.83
N PRO A 183 -9.05 20.34 -23.31
CA PRO A 183 -8.91 20.72 -24.71
C PRO A 183 -7.44 20.83 -25.14
N TYR A 184 -7.19 20.68 -26.45
CA TYR A 184 -5.86 20.88 -27.02
C TYR A 184 -5.29 22.26 -26.63
N GLY A 185 -4.05 22.28 -26.14
CA GLY A 185 -3.38 23.50 -25.68
C GLY A 185 -3.65 23.87 -24.22
N THR A 186 -4.41 23.06 -23.46
CA THR A 186 -4.57 23.27 -22.01
C THR A 186 -3.22 23.11 -21.31
N PRO A 187 -2.77 24.10 -20.52
CA PRO A 187 -1.55 23.97 -19.72
C PRO A 187 -1.65 22.80 -18.74
N LEU A 188 -0.58 22.00 -18.63
CA LEU A 188 -0.55 20.81 -17.76
C LEU A 188 -0.93 21.13 -16.31
N LEU A 189 -0.47 22.27 -15.79
CA LEU A 189 -0.78 22.70 -14.43
C LEU A 189 -2.28 23.00 -14.23
N HIS A 190 -2.96 23.57 -15.22
CA HIS A 190 -4.40 23.84 -15.13
C HIS A 190 -5.20 22.54 -15.09
N TYR A 191 -4.84 21.58 -15.94
CA TYR A 191 -5.48 20.27 -15.95
C TYR A 191 -5.22 19.50 -14.64
N TYR A 192 -3.98 19.54 -14.15
CA TYR A 192 -3.62 18.96 -12.85
C TYR A 192 -4.46 19.55 -11.70
N ASN A 193 -4.58 20.88 -11.62
CA ASN A 193 -5.36 21.53 -10.58
C ASN A 193 -6.86 21.17 -10.66
N ALA A 194 -7.41 21.09 -11.88
CA ALA A 194 -8.80 20.66 -12.07
C ALA A 194 -9.02 19.20 -11.61
N LEU A 195 -8.06 18.32 -11.85
CA LEU A 195 -8.10 16.94 -11.33
C LEU A 195 -8.02 16.91 -9.80
N MET A 196 -7.11 17.70 -9.21
CA MET A 196 -6.96 17.83 -7.75
C MET A 196 -8.27 18.25 -7.10
N GLU A 197 -8.93 19.27 -7.64
CA GLU A 197 -10.21 19.80 -7.14
C GLU A 197 -11.30 18.72 -7.17
N VAL A 198 -11.46 18.01 -8.30
CA VAL A 198 -12.43 16.91 -8.41
C VAL A 198 -12.18 15.84 -7.35
N VAL A 199 -10.92 15.40 -7.17
CA VAL A 199 -10.60 14.36 -6.19
C VAL A 199 -10.83 14.86 -4.76
N GLN A 200 -10.42 16.09 -4.45
CA GLN A 200 -10.55 16.65 -3.10
C GLN A 200 -12.02 16.84 -2.69
N GLU A 201 -12.88 17.28 -3.61
CA GLU A 201 -14.29 17.57 -3.32
C GLU A 201 -15.17 16.33 -3.34
N GLN A 202 -14.92 15.38 -4.26
CA GLN A 202 -15.85 14.30 -4.56
C GLN A 202 -15.37 12.93 -4.09
N ILE A 203 -14.09 12.79 -3.72
CA ILE A 203 -13.50 11.51 -3.33
C ILE A 203 -12.88 11.67 -1.93
N PRO A 204 -13.62 11.31 -0.86
CA PRO A 204 -13.09 11.42 0.50
C PRO A 204 -11.86 10.52 0.71
N LEU A 205 -11.02 10.89 1.66
CA LEU A 205 -9.95 10.02 2.14
C LEU A 205 -10.56 9.01 3.13
N ASP A 206 -10.38 7.72 2.84
CA ASP A 206 -10.76 6.65 3.77
C ASP A 206 -9.86 6.57 5.02
#